data_AF-V7H4A6-F1
#
_entry.id   AF-V7H4A6-F1
#
_cell.length_a   1.000
_cell.length_b   1.000
_cell.length_c   1.000
_cell.angle_alpha   90.00
_cell.angle_beta   90.00
_cell.angle_gamma   90.00
#
_symmetry.space_group_name_H-M   'P 1'
#
loop_
_entity.id
_entity.type
_entity.pdbx_description
1 polymer ?
#
loop_
_entity_poly.entity_id
_entity_poly.type
_entity_poly.pdbx_seq_one_letter_code
_entity_poly.pdbx_strand_id
1 'polypeptide(L)' 'MTSPDNSVELVRDKKWTVRITAYGSTLTFPFEAESYARSYADGQAFRLGVQVAELKRCG' A
#
# COMPACT_ATOMS: atom_id res chain seq x y z
N MET A 1 7.69 21.72 8.43
CA MET A 1 7.53 20.86 7.24
C MET A 1 6.98 19.55 7.73
N THR A 2 5.68 19.33 7.53
CA THR A 2 5.03 18.04 7.80
C THR A 2 5.74 17.00 6.95
N SER A 3 6.45 16.09 7.61
CA SER A 3 6.97 14.88 6.97
C SER A 3 5.84 14.26 6.14
N PRO A 4 6.11 13.85 4.88
CA PRO A 4 5.10 13.13 4.11
C PRO A 4 4.72 11.91 4.94
N ASP A 5 3.44 11.85 5.32
CA ASP A 5 2.90 10.79 6.15
C ASP A 5 3.19 9.48 5.43
N ASN A 6 3.99 8.60 6.06
CA ASN A 6 4.26 7.31 5.46
C ASN A 6 2.91 6.59 5.33
N SER A 7 2.64 6.00 4.18
CA SER A 7 1.38 5.29 3.97
C SER A 7 1.60 4.04 3.14
N VAL A 8 0.83 3.02 3.46
CA VAL A 8 0.75 1.78 2.67
C VAL A 8 -0.71 1.52 2.37
N GLU A 9 -1.06 1.54 1.10
CA GLU A 9 -2.43 1.35 0.64
C GLU A 9 -2.52 0.08 -0.20
N LEU A 10 -3.41 -0.84 0.16
CA LEU A 10 -3.77 -1.99 -0.64
C LEU A 10 -5.03 -1.63 -1.46
N VAL A 11 -4.85 -1.44 -2.76
CA VAL A 11 -5.92 -1.03 -3.68
C VAL A 11 -6.40 -2.24 -4.48
N ARG A 12 -7.72 -2.44 -4.49
CA ARG A 12 -8.37 -3.40 -5.39
C ARG A 12 -9.13 -2.68 -6.49
N ASP A 13 -8.55 -2.69 -7.69
CA ASP A 13 -9.20 -2.27 -8.94
C ASP A 13 -9.26 -3.49 -9.88
N LYS A 14 -8.76 -3.42 -11.13
CA LYS A 14 -8.64 -4.59 -12.02
C LYS A 14 -7.64 -5.65 -11.55
N LYS A 15 -6.54 -5.21 -10.92
CA LYS A 15 -5.49 -6.06 -10.31
C LYS A 15 -5.29 -5.63 -8.85
N TRP A 16 -4.59 -6.45 -8.08
CA TRP A 16 -4.16 -6.03 -6.75
C TRP A 16 -3.00 -5.07 -6.89
N THR A 17 -2.98 -3.99 -6.13
CA THR A 17 -1.92 -3.00 -6.23
C THR A 17 -1.60 -2.46 -4.84
N VAL A 18 -0.32 -2.45 -4.49
CA VAL A 18 0.15 -1.83 -3.25
C VAL A 18 0.78 -0.49 -3.59
N ARG A 19 0.27 0.58 -2.98
CA ARG A 19 0.89 1.91 -3.03
C ARG A 19 1.62 2.17 -1.73
N ILE A 20 2.85 2.66 -1.85
CA ILE A 20 3.70 2.98 -0.71
C ILE A 20 4.12 4.42 -0.86
N THR A 21 3.73 5.27 0.07
CA THR A 21 4.24 6.63 0.18
C THR A 21 5.25 6.66 1.32
N ALA A 22 6.49 7.00 1.02
CA ALA A 22 7.53 7.17 2.02
C ALA A 22 8.53 8.23 1.56
N TYR A 23 9.04 9.04 2.49
CA TYR A 23 10.07 10.05 2.21
C TYR A 23 9.74 11.00 1.04
N GLY A 24 8.46 11.26 0.80
CA GLY A 24 7.98 12.18 -0.24
C GLY A 24 7.86 11.56 -1.63
N SER A 25 8.04 10.24 -1.74
CA SER A 25 7.86 9.49 -2.98
C SER A 25 6.75 8.45 -2.82
N THR A 26 5.96 8.27 -3.87
CA THR A 26 4.95 7.20 -3.94
C THR A 26 5.36 6.16 -4.97
N LEU A 27 5.48 4.91 -4.53
CA LEU A 27 5.75 3.75 -5.38
C LEU A 27 4.51 2.89 -5.48
N THR A 28 4.29 2.27 -6.64
CA THR A 28 3.10 1.46 -6.91
C THR A 28 3.53 0.10 -7.47
N PHE A 29 3.09 -0.98 -6.84
CA PHE A 29 3.47 -2.34 -7.18
C PHE A 29 2.24 -3.18 -7.53
N PRO A 30 2.13 -3.70 -8.77
CA PRO A 30 1.03 -4.56 -9.17
C PRO A 30 1.26 -6.01 -8.73
N PHE A 31 0.17 -6.68 -8.35
CA PHE A 31 0.14 -8.09 -7.95
C PHE A 31 -1.06 -8.78 -8.60
N GLU A 32 -0.89 -10.07 -8.93
CA GLU A 32 -1.97 -10.87 -9.50
C GLU A 32 -2.89 -11.48 -8.41
N ALA A 33 -2.31 -11.87 -7.28
CA ALA A 33 -3.02 -12.50 -6.18
C ALA A 33 -3.12 -11.59 -4.95
N GLU A 34 -4.28 -11.64 -4.28
CA GLU A 34 -4.55 -10.88 -3.05
C GLU A 34 -3.53 -11.21 -1.95
N SER A 35 -3.28 -12.51 -1.72
CA SER A 35 -2.42 -12.97 -0.64
C SER A 35 -1.00 -12.41 -0.76
N TYR A 36 -0.46 -12.34 -1.98
CA TYR A 36 0.86 -11.75 -2.23
C TYR A 36 0.85 -10.24 -1.99
N ALA A 37 -0.17 -9.55 -2.48
CA ALA A 37 -0.31 -8.12 -2.29
C ALA A 37 -0.44 -7.75 -0.80
N ARG A 38 -1.25 -8.51 -0.05
CA ARG A 38 -1.45 -8.32 1.39
C ARG A 38 -0.16 -8.61 2.16
N SER A 39 0.49 -9.76 1.95
CA SER A 39 1.78 -10.05 2.59
C SER A 39 2.85 -9.01 2.29
N TYR A 40 2.89 -8.48 1.06
CA TYR A 40 3.80 -7.40 0.71
C TYR A 40 3.44 -6.09 1.43
N ALA A 41 2.16 -5.71 1.44
CA ALA A 41 1.67 -4.52 2.14
C ALA A 41 1.97 -4.58 3.65
N ASP A 42 1.69 -5.70 4.31
CA ASP A 42 1.99 -5.94 5.73
C ASP A 42 3.48 -5.78 6.02
N GLY A 43 4.34 -6.35 5.18
CA GLY A 43 5.79 -6.21 5.31
C GLY A 43 6.27 -4.76 5.19
N GLN A 44 5.65 -3.96 4.32
CA GLN A 44 5.99 -2.54 4.16
C GLN A 44 5.43 -1.68 5.29
N ALA A 45 4.21 -1.96 5.72
CA ALA A 45 3.54 -1.30 6.83
C ALA A 45 4.32 -1.49 8.13
N PHE A 46 4.76 -2.72 8.41
CA PHE A 46 5.62 -3.04 9.54
C PHE A 46 6.94 -2.25 9.51
N ARG A 47 7.60 -2.19 8.34
CA ARG A 47 8.88 -1.47 8.17
C ARG A 47 8.74 0.05 8.34
N LEU A 48 7.61 0.60 7.95
CA LEU A 48 7.34 2.04 8.00
C LEU A 48 6.64 2.47 9.31
N GLY A 49 6.24 1.52 10.16
CA GLY A 49 5.54 1.79 11.41
C GLY A 49 4.10 2.28 11.23
N VAL A 50 3.44 1.86 10.15
CA VAL A 50 2.09 2.31 9.76
C VAL A 50 1.15 1.13 9.60
N GLN A 51 -0.16 1.40 9.45
CA GLN A 51 -1.15 0.38 9.15
C GLN A 51 -1.43 0.32 7.65
N VAL A 52 -1.79 -0.86 7.14
CA VAL A 52 -2.25 -1.01 5.76
C VAL A 52 -3.66 -0.43 5.64
N ALA A 53 -3.83 0.54 4.74
CA ALA A 53 -5.15 1.04 4.37
C ALA A 53 -5.70 0.25 3.19
N GLU A 54 -6.81 -0.49 3.38
CA GLU A 54 -7.47 -1.20 2.29
C GLU A 54 -8.44 -0.27 1.54
N LEU A 55 -8.06 0.17 0.34
CA LEU A 55 -8.97 0.85 -0.57
C LEU A 55 -9.72 -0.19 -1.41
N LYS A 56 -10.90 -0.57 -0.92
CA LYS A 56 -11.92 -1.23 -1.74
C LYS A 56 -12.68 -0.16 -2.50
N ARG A 57 -12.55 -0.16 -3.82
CA ARG A 57 -13.40 0.69 -4.66
C ARG A 57 -14.82 0.10 -4.62
N CYS A 58 -15.68 0.63 -3.74
CA CYS A 58 -17.12 0.41 -3.86
C CYS A 58 -17.56 1.07 -5.17
N GLY A 59 -18.00 0.24 -6.12
CA GLY A 59 -18.64 0.70 -7.35
C GLY A 59 -19.98 1.34 -7.10
#